data_AF-A0A528N6X3-F1
#
_entry.id   AF-A0A528N6X3-F1
#
_cell.length_a   1.000
_cell.length_b   1.000
_cell.length_c   1.000
_cell.angle_alpha   90.00
_cell.angle_beta   90.00
_cell.angle_gamma   90.00
#
_symmetry.space_group_name_H-M   'P 1'
#
loop_
_entity.id
_entity.type
_entity.pdbx_description
1 polymer ?
#
loop_
_entity_poly.entity_id
_entity_poly.type
_entity_poly.pdbx_seq_one_letter_code
_entity_poly.pdbx_strand_id
1 'polypeptide(L)'
;LVRLLPSSRLRISGGSITLSGRELTTAPEAEMLAVRGGEIGMIFQNPSSHLDPVMRIGDQITEGIRFHQRLDAKAARAAAVDILAQVGFPDPARQYDSYPHEFSGGMRQRALIGAALSSNPRILIADE
;
A
#
# COMPACT_ATOMS: atom_id res chain seq x y z
N LEU A 1 12.42 -3.59 -9.00
CA LEU A 1 11.98 -2.50 -8.08
C LEU A 1 11.22 -3.03 -6.88
N VAL A 2 10.11 -3.76 -7.08
CA VAL A 2 9.25 -4.24 -5.97
C VAL A 2 9.71 -5.60 -5.40
N ARG A 3 10.58 -6.34 -6.11
CA ARG A 3 11.21 -7.62 -5.65
C ARG A 3 10.18 -8.65 -5.15
N LEU A 4 9.10 -8.83 -5.92
CA LEU A 4 7.95 -9.69 -5.58
C LEU A 4 8.22 -11.19 -5.57
N LEU A 5 9.34 -11.60 -6.17
CA LEU A 5 9.75 -12.99 -6.21
C LEU A 5 10.85 -13.21 -5.17
N PRO A 6 10.69 -14.15 -4.22
CA PRO A 6 11.60 -14.34 -3.08
C PRO A 6 12.94 -15.00 -3.44
N SER A 7 13.32 -15.02 -4.71
CA SER A 7 14.53 -15.68 -5.16
C SER A 7 15.73 -14.74 -5.10
N SER A 8 16.71 -15.10 -4.28
CA SER A 8 18.03 -14.44 -4.25
C SER A 8 18.80 -14.53 -5.58
N ARG A 9 18.34 -15.36 -6.52
CA ARG A 9 18.91 -15.48 -7.87
C ARG A 9 18.39 -14.43 -8.83
N LEU A 10 17.28 -13.76 -8.52
CA LEU A 10 16.73 -12.71 -9.35
C LEU A 10 17.43 -11.39 -9.03
N ARG A 11 18.15 -10.88 -10.02
CA ARG A 11 18.82 -9.58 -9.98
C ARG A 11 18.53 -8.82 -11.25
N ILE A 12 18.62 -7.50 -11.16
CA ILE A 12 18.62 -6.63 -12.34
C ILE A 12 19.94 -6.90 -13.06
N SER A 13 19.88 -7.40 -14.30
CA SER A 13 21.06 -7.82 -15.08
C SER A 13 21.87 -6.65 -15.64
N GLY A 14 21.23 -5.49 -15.81
CA GLY A 14 21.81 -4.25 -16.29
C GLY A 14 20.74 -3.19 -16.53
N GLY A 15 21.17 -1.97 -16.86
CA GLY A 15 20.29 -0.82 -17.03
C GLY A 15 20.18 0.05 -15.79
N SER A 16 19.42 1.14 -15.92
CA SER A 16 19.20 2.15 -14.89
C SER A 16 17.71 2.42 -14.74
N ILE A 17 17.27 2.65 -13.51
CA ILE A 17 15.90 3.07 -13.22
C ILE A 17 15.99 4.19 -12.22
N THR A 18 15.62 5.40 -12.66
CA THR A 18 15.68 6.57 -11.82
C THR A 18 14.29 7.03 -11.40
N LEU A 19 14.16 7.47 -10.15
CA LEU A 19 12.98 8.14 -9.63
C LEU A 19 13.41 9.45 -8.99
N SER A 20 12.93 10.57 -9.53
CA SER A 20 13.29 11.91 -9.02
C SER A 20 14.80 12.16 -8.94
N GLY A 21 15.55 11.65 -9.93
CA GLY A 21 17.02 11.78 -9.99
C GLY A 21 17.79 10.77 -9.13
N ARG A 22 17.11 9.92 -8.34
CA ARG A 22 17.75 8.83 -7.58
C ARG A 22 17.76 7.53 -8.37
N GLU A 23 18.92 6.89 -8.44
CA GLU A 23 19.08 5.54 -9.01
C GLU A 23 18.52 4.47 -8.05
N LEU A 24 17.63 3.62 -8.56
CA LEU A 24 16.94 2.59 -7.77
C LEU A 24 17.50 1.17 -7.99
N THR A 25 18.24 0.94 -9.07
CA THR A 25 18.73 -0.42 -9.39
C THR A 25 19.80 -0.90 -8.42
N THR A 26 20.59 0.03 -7.88
CA THR A 26 21.70 -0.21 -6.96
C THR A 26 21.44 0.28 -5.53
N ALA A 27 20.25 0.85 -5.27
CA ALA A 27 19.88 1.37 -3.96
C ALA A 27 19.86 0.25 -2.89
N PRO A 28 20.36 0.51 -1.66
CA PRO A 28 20.27 -0.42 -0.55
C PRO A 28 18.81 -0.75 -0.19
N GLU A 29 18.57 -1.94 0.38
CA GLU A 29 17.20 -2.35 0.74
C GLU A 29 16.54 -1.39 1.74
N ALA A 30 17.30 -0.85 2.70
CA ALA A 30 16.79 0.13 3.65
C ALA A 30 16.27 1.41 2.97
N GLU A 31 16.90 1.83 1.87
CA GLU A 31 16.43 2.96 1.07
C GLU A 31 15.22 2.57 0.24
N MET A 32 15.23 1.38 -0.37
CA MET A 32 14.09 0.85 -1.12
C MET A 32 12.83 0.70 -0.27
N LEU A 33 12.94 0.45 1.03
CA LEU A 33 11.81 0.45 1.96
C LEU A 33 11.13 1.82 2.08
N ALA A 34 11.86 2.92 1.97
CA ALA A 34 11.25 4.25 1.94
C ALA A 34 10.57 4.54 0.59
N VAL A 35 11.10 3.97 -0.50
CA VAL A 35 10.56 4.13 -1.86
C VAL A 35 9.25 3.35 -2.04
N ARG A 36 9.24 2.07 -1.66
CA ARG A 36 8.05 1.21 -1.76
C ARG A 36 7.03 1.63 -0.71
N GLY A 37 5.76 1.77 -1.11
CA GLY A 37 4.71 2.29 -0.24
C GLY A 37 4.74 3.82 -0.16
N GLY A 38 5.89 4.42 0.17
CA GLY A 38 6.03 5.87 0.36
C GLY A 38 5.98 6.68 -0.93
N GLU A 39 6.82 6.37 -1.91
CA GLU A 39 6.88 7.11 -3.18
C GLU A 39 6.22 6.35 -4.34
N ILE A 40 6.24 5.02 -4.27
CA ILE A 40 5.63 4.12 -5.24
C ILE A 40 4.60 3.24 -4.52
N GLY A 41 3.32 3.44 -4.84
CA GLY A 41 2.24 2.54 -4.48
C GLY A 41 2.06 1.44 -5.53
N MET A 42 1.60 0.27 -5.12
CA MET A 42 1.32 -0.84 -6.03
C MET A 42 -0.05 -1.46 -5.76
N ILE A 43 -0.79 -1.74 -6.83
CA ILE A 43 -2.05 -2.49 -6.81
C ILE A 43 -1.84 -3.75 -7.63
N PHE A 44 -2.07 -4.91 -7.01
CA PHE A 44 -1.92 -6.22 -7.66
C PHE A 44 -3.23 -6.75 -8.23
N GLN A 45 -3.13 -7.64 -9.22
CA GLN A 45 -4.27 -8.46 -9.64
C GLN A 45 -4.76 -9.33 -8.47
N ASN A 46 -6.08 -9.29 -8.23
CA ASN A 46 -6.81 -9.96 -7.14
C ASN A 46 -6.69 -9.31 -5.74
N PRO A 47 -7.68 -8.52 -5.32
CA PRO A 47 -7.73 -7.91 -3.99
C PRO A 47 -7.78 -8.92 -2.84
N SER A 48 -8.37 -10.09 -3.07
CA SER A 48 -8.66 -11.06 -2.00
C SER A 48 -7.40 -11.78 -1.50
N SER A 49 -6.35 -11.85 -2.31
CA SER A 49 -5.08 -12.47 -1.94
C SER A 49 -4.09 -11.50 -1.28
N HIS A 50 -4.37 -10.20 -1.29
CA HIS A 50 -3.45 -9.16 -0.82
C HIS A 50 -3.89 -8.45 0.46
N LEU A 51 -5.15 -8.64 0.87
CA LEU A 51 -5.63 -8.22 2.18
C LEU A 51 -5.41 -9.35 3.18
N ASP A 52 -4.85 -9.02 4.35
CA ASP A 52 -4.73 -9.98 5.45
C ASP A 52 -6.14 -10.30 5.99
N PRO A 53 -6.61 -11.56 5.91
CA PRO A 53 -7.96 -11.94 6.30
C PRO A 53 -8.22 -11.85 7.81
N VAL A 54 -7.16 -11.83 8.64
CA VAL A 54 -7.25 -11.77 10.10
C VAL A 54 -6.95 -10.38 10.67
N MET A 55 -6.72 -9.38 9.82
CA MET A 55 -6.58 -7.98 10.20
C MET A 55 -7.77 -7.14 9.71
N ARG A 56 -8.16 -6.13 10.51
CA ARG A 56 -9.18 -5.15 10.09
C ARG A 56 -8.63 -4.29 8.95
N ILE A 57 -9.50 -3.88 8.03
CA ILE A 57 -9.12 -3.08 6.86
C ILE A 57 -8.47 -1.75 7.30
N GLY A 58 -9.06 -1.09 8.29
CA GLY A 58 -8.53 0.16 8.81
C GLY A 58 -7.11 0.01 9.38
N ASP A 59 -6.83 -1.10 10.06
CA ASP A 59 -5.51 -1.36 10.65
C ASP A 59 -4.45 -1.61 9.57
N GLN A 60 -4.80 -2.34 8.50
CA GLN A 60 -3.90 -2.57 7.35
C GLN A 60 -3.53 -1.26 6.63
N ILE A 61 -4.49 -0.35 6.44
CA ILE A 61 -4.25 0.97 5.84
C ILE A 61 -3.40 1.84 6.79
N THR A 62 -3.70 1.78 8.09
CA THR A 62 -3.00 2.55 9.12
C THR A 62 -1.53 2.16 9.25
N GLU A 63 -1.18 0.88 9.04
CA GLU A 63 0.19 0.41 9.12
C GLU A 63 1.12 1.14 8.13
N GLY A 64 0.71 1.23 6.85
CA GLY A 64 1.46 1.97 5.83
C GLY A 64 1.60 3.45 6.18
N ILE A 65 0.52 4.09 6.61
CA ILE A 65 0.52 5.50 7.04
C ILE A 65 1.51 5.72 8.17
N ARG A 66 1.49 4.89 9.22
CA ARG A 66 2.37 5.05 10.38
C ARG A 66 3.83 4.83 10.01
N PHE A 67 4.10 3.84 9.15
CA PHE A 67 5.45 3.53 8.72
C PHE A 67 6.06 4.68 7.90
N HIS A 68 5.31 5.25 6.94
CA HIS A 68 5.84 6.27 6.02
C HIS A 68 5.68 7.72 6.50
N GLN A 69 4.61 8.04 7.23
CA GLN A 69 4.27 9.42 7.61
C GLN A 69 4.57 9.75 9.08
N ARG A 70 4.95 8.76 9.91
CA ARG A 70 5.28 8.93 11.33
C ARG A 70 4.17 9.61 12.16
N LEU A 71 2.91 9.43 11.75
CA LEU A 71 1.76 9.92 12.48
C LEU A 71 1.54 9.12 13.77
N ASP A 72 0.99 9.78 14.80
CA ASP A 72 0.51 9.08 15.98
C ASP A 72 -0.71 8.20 15.66
N ALA A 73 -1.10 7.32 16.60
CA ALA A 73 -2.18 6.38 16.36
C ALA A 73 -3.53 7.04 16.05
N LYS A 74 -3.82 8.21 16.64
CA LYS A 74 -5.09 8.91 16.45
C LYS A 74 -5.14 9.58 15.09
N ALA A 75 -4.07 10.27 14.71
CA ALA A 75 -3.92 10.93 13.42
C ALA A 75 -3.88 9.90 12.28
N ALA A 76 -3.19 8.77 12.46
CA ALA A 76 -3.15 7.71 11.46
C ALA A 76 -4.51 7.06 11.24
N ARG A 77 -5.29 6.83 12.31
CA ARG A 77 -6.68 6.33 12.19
C ARG A 77 -7.56 7.32 11.43
N ALA A 78 -7.47 8.61 11.73
CA ALA A 78 -8.23 9.63 11.02
C ALA A 78 -7.88 9.64 9.52
N ALA A 79 -6.59 9.62 9.18
CA ALA A 79 -6.14 9.55 7.79
C ALA A 79 -6.61 8.28 7.07
N ALA A 80 -6.60 7.13 7.73
CA ALA A 80 -7.12 5.88 7.16
C ALA A 80 -8.63 5.95 6.89
N VAL A 81 -9.41 6.56 7.80
CA VAL A 81 -10.85 6.81 7.58
C VAL A 81 -11.08 7.73 6.39
N ASP A 82 -10.27 8.78 6.23
CA ASP A 82 -10.35 9.69 5.08
C ASP A 82 -10.00 8.98 3.77
N ILE A 83 -9.02 8.06 3.77
CA ILE A 83 -8.69 7.23 2.62
C ILE A 83 -9.86 6.30 2.25
N LEU A 84 -10.48 5.66 3.24
CA LEU A 84 -11.66 4.82 3.01
C LEU A 84 -12.82 5.62 2.40
N ALA A 85 -13.02 6.86 2.86
CA ALA A 85 -14.01 7.78 2.28
C ALA A 85 -13.69 8.09 0.81
N GLN A 86 -12.43 8.41 0.49
CA GLN A 86 -11.99 8.74 -0.87
C GLN A 86 -12.17 7.59 -1.86
N VAL A 87 -11.96 6.34 -1.43
CA VAL A 87 -12.21 5.15 -2.27
C VAL A 87 -13.68 4.70 -2.25
N GLY A 88 -14.55 5.48 -1.60
CA GLY A 88 -16.01 5.38 -1.67
C GLY A 88 -16.62 4.31 -0.77
N PHE A 89 -16.08 4.16 0.45
CA PHE A 89 -16.78 3.43 1.50
C PHE A 89 -17.98 4.26 1.99
N PRO A 90 -19.19 3.66 2.12
CA PRO A 90 -20.39 4.40 2.51
C PRO A 90 -20.40 4.85 3.98
N ASP A 91 -19.71 4.11 4.86
CA ASP A 91 -19.58 4.42 6.28
C ASP A 91 -18.13 4.13 6.73
N PRO A 92 -17.17 4.99 6.34
CA PRO A 92 -15.74 4.74 6.53
C PRO A 92 -15.35 4.53 8.01
N ALA A 93 -15.97 5.29 8.93
CA ALA A 93 -15.65 5.21 10.35
C ALA A 93 -16.06 3.87 10.97
N ARG A 94 -17.24 3.35 10.61
CA ARG A 94 -17.68 2.02 11.06
C ARG A 94 -16.89 0.91 10.35
N GLN A 95 -16.69 1.06 9.04
CA GLN A 95 -16.07 0.05 8.18
C GLN A 95 -14.55 -0.04 8.35
N TYR A 96 -13.92 0.96 8.98
CA TYR A 96 -12.54 0.89 9.47
C TYR A 96 -12.33 -0.36 10.32
N ASP A 97 -13.29 -0.67 11.20
CA ASP A 97 -13.18 -1.77 12.16
C ASP A 97 -13.62 -3.13 11.60
N SER A 98 -13.95 -3.22 10.31
CA SER A 98 -14.37 -4.46 9.65
C SER A 98 -13.21 -5.24 9.03
N TYR A 99 -13.41 -6.54 8.90
CA TYR A 99 -12.50 -7.50 8.27
C TYR A 99 -12.80 -7.67 6.78
N PRO A 100 -11.83 -8.13 5.97
CA PRO A 100 -12.03 -8.34 4.53
C PRO A 100 -13.22 -9.23 4.18
N HIS A 101 -13.47 -10.27 4.98
CA HIS A 101 -14.55 -11.24 4.71
C HIS A 101 -15.96 -10.65 4.83
N GLU A 102 -16.11 -9.51 5.51
CA GLU A 102 -17.38 -8.78 5.65
C GLU A 102 -17.71 -7.93 4.41
N PHE A 103 -16.77 -7.83 3.46
CA PHE A 103 -16.90 -6.99 2.28
C PHE A 103 -17.12 -7.76 0.99
N SER A 104 -17.87 -7.14 0.07
CA SER A 104 -18.00 -7.62 -1.31
C SER A 104 -16.66 -7.52 -2.05
N GLY A 105 -16.53 -8.23 -3.18
CA GLY A 105 -15.31 -8.17 -3.99
C GLY A 105 -14.92 -6.75 -4.41
N GLY A 106 -15.89 -5.94 -4.83
CA GLY A 106 -15.65 -4.54 -5.20
C GLY A 106 -15.23 -3.66 -4.03
N MET A 107 -15.72 -3.93 -2.83
CA MET A 107 -15.28 -3.22 -1.61
C MET A 107 -13.87 -3.62 -1.20
N ARG A 108 -13.50 -4.91 -1.34
CA ARG A 108 -12.11 -5.37 -1.14
C ARG A 108 -11.16 -4.71 -2.14
N GLN A 109 -11.58 -4.56 -3.39
CA GLN A 109 -10.81 -3.83 -4.40
C GLN A 109 -10.59 -2.37 -4.02
N ARG A 110 -11.64 -1.68 -3.55
CA ARG A 110 -11.54 -0.31 -3.04
C ARG A 110 -10.61 -0.21 -1.83
N ALA A 111 -10.68 -1.16 -0.90
CA ALA A 111 -9.76 -1.23 0.23
C ALA A 111 -8.30 -1.39 -0.22
N LEU A 112 -8.03 -2.27 -1.19
CA LEU A 112 -6.69 -2.44 -1.75
C LEU A 112 -6.17 -1.14 -2.40
N ILE A 113 -7.01 -0.46 -3.18
CA ILE A 113 -6.68 0.85 -3.76
C ILE A 113 -6.38 1.85 -2.64
N GLY A 114 -7.20 1.89 -1.58
CA GLY A 114 -6.98 2.75 -0.42
C GLY A 114 -5.65 2.48 0.26
N ALA A 115 -5.30 1.21 0.48
CA ALA A 115 -4.00 0.82 1.05
C ALA A 115 -2.84 1.28 0.17
N ALA A 116 -2.93 1.12 -1.15
CA ALA A 116 -1.91 1.55 -2.10
C ALA A 116 -1.75 3.10 -2.14
N LEU A 117 -2.83 3.84 -1.92
CA LEU A 117 -2.84 5.31 -1.89
C LEU A 117 -2.52 5.90 -0.50
N SER A 118 -2.57 5.10 0.55
CA SER A 118 -2.53 5.53 1.95
C SER A 118 -1.32 6.39 2.32
N SER A 119 -0.18 6.15 1.66
CA SER A 119 1.08 6.85 1.91
C SER A 119 1.31 8.06 0.99
N ASN A 120 0.29 8.47 0.23
CA ASN A 120 0.36 9.54 -0.78
C ASN A 120 1.51 9.32 -1.78
N PRO A 121 1.58 8.15 -2.44
CA PRO A 121 2.65 7.87 -3.37
C PRO A 121 2.60 8.81 -4.57
N ARG A 122 3.78 9.07 -5.14
CA ARG A 122 3.94 9.90 -6.34
C ARG A 122 3.63 9.12 -7.62
N ILE A 123 3.84 7.81 -7.58
CA ILE A 123 3.58 6.88 -8.67
C ILE A 123 2.73 5.74 -8.13
N LEU A 124 1.66 5.42 -8.86
CA LEU A 124 0.86 4.23 -8.61
C LEU A 124 1.07 3.26 -9.77
N ILE A 125 1.52 2.05 -9.46
CA ILE A 125 1.66 0.97 -10.43
C ILE A 125 0.47 0.03 -10.26
N ALA A 126 -0.32 -0.15 -11.30
CA ALA A 126 -1.35 -1.18 -11.37
C ALA A 126 -0.82 -2.34 -12.21
N ASP A 127 -0.77 -3.53 -11.62
CA ASP A 127 -0.40 -4.75 -12.31
C ASP A 127 -1.67 -5.38 -12.90
N GLU A 128 -1.70 -5.51 -14.24
CA GLU A 128 -2.71 -6.23 -15.03
C GLU A 128 -2.04 -7.22 -16.00
#